data_AF-A0A1A9X5D4-F1
#
_entry.id   AF-A0A1A9X5D4-F1
#
_cell.length_a   1.000
_cell.length_b   1.000
_cell.length_c   1.000
_cell.angle_alpha   90.00
_cell.angle_beta   90.00
_cell.angle_gamma   90.00
#
_symmetry.space_group_name_H-M   'P 1'
#
loop_
_entity.id
_entity.type
_entity.pdbx_description
1 polymer ?
#
loop_
_entity_poly.entity_id
_entity_poly.type
_entity_poly.pdbx_seq_one_letter_code
_entity_poly.pdbx_strand_id
1 'polypeptide(L)'
;MDHHGLHAPVDFNKEEGIIENTYKLSCNHVFHESCIRGWCIVGKKQTCPYCKEKVDLKKMFCNPWERPHVLYGRLLDWLRFLVAWQPLIFFFVQGINWVLGLE
;
A
#
# COMPACT_ATOMS: atom_id res chain seq x y z
N MET A 1 10.57 10.42 52.98
CA MET A 1 11.95 9.96 52.82
C MET A 1 11.82 8.45 52.83
N ASP A 2 11.71 7.72 51.72
CA ASP A 2 12.31 7.90 50.39
C ASP A 2 11.42 7.27 49.29
N HIS A 3 11.75 7.60 48.04
CA HIS A 3 11.09 7.23 46.79
C HIS A 3 11.33 5.77 46.35
N HIS A 4 10.72 5.39 45.21
CA HIS A 4 10.81 4.15 44.40
C HIS A 4 9.66 3.16 44.67
N GLY A 5 8.67 2.93 43.80
CA GLY A 5 8.66 2.98 42.34
C GLY A 5 8.63 1.56 41.79
N LEU A 6 7.45 1.02 41.49
CA LEU A 6 7.34 -0.11 40.57
C LEU A 6 6.19 0.10 39.61
N HIS A 7 6.62 0.32 38.37
CA HIS A 7 5.86 0.45 37.15
C HIS A 7 4.89 -0.73 36.93
N ALA A 8 3.70 -0.39 36.41
CA ALA A 8 2.77 -1.31 35.80
C ALA A 8 3.38 -2.04 34.58
N PRO A 9 3.01 -3.29 34.29
CA PRO A 9 2.96 -3.74 32.91
C PRO A 9 1.72 -3.11 32.27
N VAL A 10 1.94 -2.05 31.48
CA VAL A 10 0.91 -1.58 30.54
C VAL A 10 0.92 -2.58 29.40
N ASP A 11 -0.09 -3.44 29.34
CA ASP A 11 -0.37 -4.29 28.18
C ASP A 11 -0.71 -3.39 26.99
N PHE A 12 0.31 -3.03 26.21
CA PHE A 12 0.13 -2.33 24.94
C PHE A 12 -0.35 -3.34 23.90
N ASN A 13 -1.56 -3.06 23.42
CA ASN A 13 -2.25 -3.79 22.37
C ASN A 13 -1.32 -4.22 21.22
N LYS A 14 -1.53 -5.47 20.83
CA LYS A 14 -0.96 -6.16 19.69
C LYS A 14 -1.40 -5.47 18.39
N GLU A 15 -0.69 -4.44 17.97
CA GLU A 15 -0.77 -3.91 16.61
C GLU A 15 0.18 -4.73 15.74
N GLU A 16 -0.42 -5.65 15.00
CA GLU A 16 0.07 -6.24 13.75
C GLU A 16 1.25 -5.49 13.12
N GLY A 17 2.45 -5.99 13.43
CA GLY A 17 3.71 -5.40 13.06
C GLY A 17 3.85 -5.26 11.56
N ILE A 18 3.65 -4.04 11.06
CA ILE A 18 4.48 -3.52 9.99
C ILE A 18 5.89 -3.59 10.55
N ILE A 19 6.68 -4.57 10.10
CA ILE A 19 8.12 -4.60 10.34
C ILE A 19 8.63 -3.33 9.65
N GLU A 20 8.72 -2.22 10.38
CA GLU A 20 9.22 -0.97 9.83
C GLU A 20 10.67 -1.21 9.42
N ASN A 21 10.92 -1.25 8.11
CA ASN A 21 12.27 -1.37 7.61
C ASN A 21 13.05 -0.14 8.06
N THR A 22 14.15 -0.37 8.76
CA THR A 22 15.09 0.69 9.13
C THR A 22 15.81 1.10 7.85
N TYR A 23 15.64 2.36 7.45
CA TYR A 23 16.26 2.91 6.26
C TYR A 23 17.54 3.66 6.65
N LYS A 24 18.65 3.28 6.03
CA LYS A 24 19.93 4.00 6.16
C LYS A 24 20.02 5.09 5.09
N LEU A 25 20.09 6.34 5.54
CA LEU A 25 20.29 7.50 4.68
C LEU A 25 21.71 7.53 4.09
N SER A 26 21.90 8.36 3.06
CA SER A 26 23.22 8.68 2.47
C SER A 26 24.22 9.21 3.50
N CYS A 27 23.74 10.00 4.47
CA CYS A 27 24.51 10.49 5.61
C CYS A 27 24.81 9.43 6.69
N ASN A 28 24.65 8.13 6.38
CA ASN A 28 24.82 6.97 7.27
C ASN A 28 23.90 6.88 8.50
N HIS A 29 22.98 7.81 8.70
CA HIS A 29 22.01 7.74 9.80
C HIS A 29 20.87 6.76 9.49
N VAL A 30 20.48 5.99 10.49
CA VAL A 30 19.43 4.96 10.39
C VAL A 30 18.17 5.49 11.08
N PHE A 31 17.05 5.47 10.35
CA PHE A 31 15.74 5.86 10.86
C PHE A 31 14.68 4.86 10.40
N HIS A 32 13.54 4.81 11.07
CA HIS A 32 12.38 4.10 10.52
C HIS A 32 11.90 4.79 9.25
N GLU A 33 11.51 3.99 8.26
CA GLU A 33 10.97 4.46 6.98
C GLU A 33 9.78 5.43 7.19
N SER A 34 8.90 5.14 8.15
CA SER A 34 7.76 5.97 8.53
C SER A 34 8.17 7.32 9.15
N CYS A 35 9.14 7.31 10.08
CA CYS A 35 9.63 8.53 10.72
C CYS A 35 10.29 9.50 9.73
N ILE A 36 11.17 9.00 8.85
CA ILE A 36 11.83 9.85 7.86
C ILE A 36 10.86 10.34 6.79
N ARG A 37 9.89 9.51 6.38
CA ARG A 37 8.83 9.89 5.44
C ARG A 37 7.92 10.96 6.05
N GLY A 38 7.51 10.81 7.31
CA GLY A 38 6.74 11.80 8.06
C GLY A 38 7.48 13.12 8.19
N TRP A 39 8.78 13.10 8.53
CA TRP A 39 9.63 14.28 8.61
C TRP A 39 9.69 15.05 7.28
N CYS A 40 9.91 14.33 6.18
CA CYS A 40 9.96 14.90 4.83
C CYS A 40 8.62 15.48 4.36
N ILE A 41 7.49 14.90 4.78
CA ILE A 41 6.14 15.37 4.43
C ILE A 41 5.74 16.58 5.28
N VAL A 42 5.82 16.44 6.61
CA VAL A 42 5.34 17.46 7.57
C VAL A 42 6.23 18.69 7.55
N GLY A 43 7.55 18.51 7.47
CA GLY A 43 8.51 19.61 7.56
C GLY A 43 8.76 20.36 6.25
N LYS A 44 8.36 19.82 5.09
CA LYS A 44 8.80 20.24 3.74
C LYS A 44 10.33 20.35 3.56
N LYS A 45 11.11 19.84 4.51
CA LYS A 45 12.58 19.88 4.52
C LYS A 45 13.11 18.51 4.15
N GLN A 46 13.67 18.40 2.95
CA GLN A 46 14.26 17.17 2.43
C GLN A 46 15.67 16.94 2.96
N THR A 47 15.82 16.99 4.28
CA THR A 47 17.13 16.96 4.94
C THR A 47 17.10 16.11 6.19
N CYS A 48 18.21 15.41 6.45
CA CYS A 48 18.42 14.64 7.67
C CYS A 48 18.28 15.54 8.92
N PRO A 49 17.57 15.11 9.98
CA PRO A 49 17.38 15.91 11.20
C PRO A 49 18.69 16.20 11.94
N TYR A 50 19.69 15.33 11.83
CA TYR A 50 20.98 15.47 12.53
C TYR A 50 21.99 16.25 11.69
N CYS A 51 22.23 15.80 10.46
CA CYS A 51 23.30 16.36 9.62
C CYS A 51 22.88 17.48 8.69
N LYS A 52 21.57 17.70 8.51
CA LYS A 52 21.01 18.62 7.50
C LYS A 52 21.40 18.30 6.05
N GLU A 53 22.00 17.15 5.79
CA GLU A 53 22.31 16.67 4.45
C GLU A 53 21.02 16.35 3.67
N LYS A 54 21.01 16.66 2.37
CA LYS A 54 19.84 16.40 1.50
C LYS A 54 19.58 14.90 1.40
N VAL A 55 18.31 14.53 1.58
CA VAL A 55 17.84 13.15 1.47
C VAL A 55 17.30 12.89 0.06
N ASP A 56 17.70 11.77 -0.53
CA ASP A 56 17.23 11.33 -1.84
C ASP A 56 15.82 10.73 -1.77
N LEU A 57 14.84 11.61 -1.90
CA LEU A 57 13.43 11.26 -1.77
C LEU A 57 12.91 10.27 -2.81
N LYS A 58 13.52 10.25 -4.00
CA LYS A 58 13.04 9.43 -5.11
C LYS A 58 13.10 7.93 -4.78
N LYS A 59 14.03 7.53 -3.90
CA LYS A 59 14.15 6.14 -3.42
C LYS A 59 13.14 5.81 -2.31
N MET A 60 12.79 6.79 -1.48
CA MET A 60 11.89 6.63 -0.33
C MET A 60 10.42 6.69 -0.73
N PHE A 61 10.05 7.56 -1.66
CA PHE A 61 8.69 7.69 -2.19
C PHE A 61 8.51 6.83 -3.44
N CYS A 62 8.94 5.57 -3.41
CA CYS A 62 8.46 4.63 -4.40
C CYS A 62 6.94 4.52 -4.20
N ASN A 63 6.18 5.20 -5.05
CA ASN A 63 4.85 5.69 -4.71
C ASN A 63 3.92 4.56 -4.25
N PRO A 64 3.55 4.51 -2.96
CA PRO A 64 2.67 3.46 -2.46
C PRO A 64 1.20 3.70 -2.84
N TRP A 65 0.87 4.91 -3.32
CA TRP A 65 -0.48 5.33 -3.71
C TRP A 65 -0.70 5.47 -5.22
N GLU A 66 0.27 5.11 -6.08
CA GLU A 66 0.03 5.05 -7.54
C GLU A 66 -0.75 3.80 -7.94
N ARG A 67 -0.76 2.78 -7.09
CA ARG A 67 -1.30 1.46 -7.40
C ARG A 67 -2.83 1.29 -7.29
N PRO A 68 -3.58 2.00 -6.41
CA PRO A 68 -5.02 1.76 -6.32
C PRO A 68 -5.79 2.19 -7.58
N HIS A 69 -5.41 3.29 -8.23
CA HIS A 69 -6.17 3.81 -9.37
C HIS A 69 -5.94 3.01 -10.67
N VAL A 70 -4.72 2.48 -10.89
CA VAL A 70 -4.41 1.64 -12.07
C VAL A 70 -4.99 0.23 -11.97
N LEU A 71 -5.08 -0.35 -10.77
CA LEU A 71 -5.79 -1.62 -10.56
C LEU A 71 -7.29 -1.45 -10.78
N TYR A 72 -7.88 -0.38 -10.27
CA TYR A 72 -9.30 -0.09 -10.44
C TYR A 72 -9.68 0.07 -11.92
N GLY A 73 -8.87 0.79 -12.69
CA GLY A 73 -9.07 0.92 -14.14
C GLY A 73 -9.02 -0.43 -14.88
N ARG A 74 -8.07 -1.31 -14.54
CA ARG A 74 -7.95 -2.65 -15.15
C ARG A 74 -9.10 -3.59 -14.76
N LEU A 75 -9.58 -3.51 -13.52
CA LEU A 75 -10.72 -4.32 -13.05
C LEU A 75 -12.03 -3.89 -13.70
N LEU A 76 -12.26 -2.59 -13.85
CA LEU A 76 -13.44 -2.04 -14.54
C LEU A 76 -13.51 -2.49 -16.01
N ASP A 77 -12.38 -2.46 -16.72
CA ASP A 77 -12.35 -2.90 -18.12
C ASP A 77 -12.65 -4.41 -18.25
N TRP A 78 -12.12 -5.22 -17.33
CA TRP A 78 -12.43 -6.65 -17.27
C TRP A 78 -13.91 -6.91 -16.97
N LEU A 79 -14.49 -6.19 -16.01
CA LEU A 79 -15.92 -6.29 -15.70
C LEU A 79 -16.78 -5.91 -16.92
N ARG A 80 -16.43 -4.84 -17.63
CA ARG A 80 -17.11 -4.41 -18.85
C ARG A 80 -17.05 -5.49 -19.94
N PHE A 81 -15.89 -6.12 -20.12
CA PHE A 81 -15.73 -7.23 -21.07
C PHE A 81 -16.60 -8.43 -20.69
N LEU A 82 -16.64 -8.82 -19.41
CA LEU A 82 -17.51 -9.89 -18.93
C LEU A 82 -19.00 -9.60 -19.17
N VAL A 83 -19.45 -8.38 -18.89
CA VAL A 83 -20.85 -7.97 -19.10
C VAL A 83 -21.20 -7.95 -20.58
N ALA A 84 -20.31 -7.44 -21.45
CA ALA A 84 -20.51 -7.46 -22.90
C ALA A 84 -20.55 -8.89 -23.48
N TRP A 85 -19.91 -9.84 -22.79
CA TRP A 85 -19.82 -11.23 -23.22
C TRP A 85 -21.02 -12.09 -22.75
N GLN A 86 -21.75 -11.68 -21.70
CA GLN A 86 -22.99 -12.34 -21.26
C GLN A 86 -24.02 -12.56 -22.39
N PRO A 87 -24.39 -11.56 -23.22
CA PRO A 87 -25.33 -11.76 -24.32
C PRO A 87 -24.76 -12.68 -25.42
N LEU A 88 -23.44 -12.67 -25.64
CA LEU A 88 -22.79 -13.56 -26.60
C LEU A 88 -22.82 -15.02 -26.13
N ILE A 89 -22.55 -15.29 -24.84
CA ILE A 89 -22.67 -16.65 -24.28
C ILE A 89 -24.10 -17.13 -24.36
N PHE A 90 -25.07 -16.31 -23.94
CA PHE A 90 -26.47 -16.71 -23.95
C PHE A 90 -26.96 -17.03 -25.36
N PHE A 91 -26.62 -16.18 -26.34
CA PHE A 91 -26.95 -16.42 -27.75
C PHE A 91 -26.28 -17.68 -28.31
N PHE A 92 -25.00 -17.90 -27.97
CA PHE A 92 -24.26 -19.08 -28.39
C PHE A 92 -24.84 -20.38 -27.81
N VAL A 93 -25.15 -20.39 -26.51
CA VAL A 93 -25.75 -21.55 -25.83
C VAL A 93 -27.16 -21.82 -26.37
N GLN A 94 -27.99 -20.78 -26.54
CA GLN A 94 -29.33 -20.93 -27.11
C GLN A 94 -29.26 -21.45 -28.56
N GLY A 95 -28.33 -20.93 -29.36
CA GLY A 95 -28.10 -21.39 -30.73
C GLY A 95 -27.60 -22.82 -30.81
N ILE A 96 -26.69 -23.24 -29.92
CA ILE A 96 -26.24 -24.63 -29.83
C ILE A 96 -27.37 -25.56 -29.41
N ASN A 97 -28.16 -25.20 -28.40
CA ASN A 97 -29.29 -26.01 -27.95
C ASN A 97 -30.33 -26.18 -29.06
N TRP A 98 -30.58 -25.11 -29.83
CA TRP A 98 -31.46 -25.17 -31.01
C TRP A 98 -30.88 -26.05 -32.12
N VAL A 99 -29.59 -25.91 -32.46
CA VAL A 99 -28.93 -26.71 -33.51
C VAL A 99 -28.84 -28.19 -33.14
N LEU A 100 -28.57 -28.51 -31.87
CA LEU A 100 -28.53 -29.88 -31.37
C LEU A 100 -29.92 -30.47 -31.15
N GLY A 101 -30.99 -29.68 -31.35
CA GLY A 101 -32.37 -30.13 -31.21
C GLY A 101 -32.68 -30.66 -29.81
N LEU A 102 -32.06 -30.07 -28.77
CA LEU A 102 -32.36 -30.40 -27.38
C LEU A 102 -33.49 -29.49 -26.86
N GLU A 103 -34.56 -29.40 -27.65
CA GLU A 103 -35.91 -29.01 -27.26
C GLU A 103 -36.88 -30.13 -27.63
#